data_AF-A0A6G1Q1Y4-F1
#
_entry.id   AF-A0A6G1Q1Y4-F1
#
_cell.length_a   1.000
_cell.length_b   1.000
_cell.length_c   1.000
_cell.angle_alpha   90.00
_cell.angle_beta   90.00
_cell.angle_gamma   90.00
#
_symmetry.space_group_name_H-M   'P 1'
#
loop_
_entity.id
_entity.type
_entity.pdbx_description
1 polymer ?
#
loop_
_entity_poly.entity_id
_entity_poly.type
_entity_poly.pdbx_seq_one_letter_code
_entity_poly.pdbx_strand_id
1 'polypeptide(L)'
;MPKSKEVLSSTSGSDSDSEAETKAKRKKPSAPEKPAKRPKGGESSKPGGSSKGNSNGDDNMFQIGKMRYVSVRDFKGKVLIDIREYWMNQDGEMKPGKKGISLNPEQWNQLKDQISEIDDAIKRI
;
A
#
# COMPACT_ATOMS: atom_id res chain seq x y z
N MET A 1 9.06 51.64 37.12
CA MET A 1 8.81 52.46 35.91
C MET A 1 10.13 53.10 35.50
N PRO A 2 10.48 53.20 34.20
CA PRO A 2 9.60 53.53 33.10
C PRO A 2 9.49 52.49 31.96
N LYS A 3 8.36 52.60 31.25
CA LYS A 3 8.01 51.99 29.96
C LYS A 3 8.56 52.83 28.81
N SER A 4 8.98 52.21 27.71
CA SER A 4 8.87 52.72 26.32
C SER A 4 9.33 51.58 25.38
N LYS A 5 8.87 51.38 24.15
CA LYS A 5 7.92 52.07 23.27
C LYS A 5 7.66 51.10 22.10
N GLU A 6 6.42 51.00 21.65
CA GLU A 6 6.04 50.29 20.42
C GLU A 6 6.57 51.01 19.18
N VAL A 7 6.82 50.25 18.11
CA VAL A 7 6.63 50.71 16.72
C VAL A 7 5.98 49.61 15.90
N LEU A 8 4.86 50.01 15.28
CA LEU A 8 4.02 49.28 14.34
C LEU A 8 4.55 49.46 12.89
N SER A 9 3.87 48.75 11.97
CA SER A 9 3.77 49.00 10.51
C SER A 9 4.80 48.22 9.65
N SER A 10 4.49 47.57 8.53
CA SER A 10 3.24 47.36 7.77
C SER A 10 3.55 46.44 6.57
N THR A 11 2.55 45.65 6.16
CA THR A 11 2.16 45.28 4.77
C THR A 11 3.20 44.66 3.82
N SER A 12 2.89 43.48 3.27
CA SER A 12 2.38 43.37 1.89
C SER A 12 2.25 41.90 1.50
N GLY A 13 1.02 41.49 1.14
CA GLY A 13 0.75 40.17 0.58
C GLY A 13 1.33 40.03 -0.83
N SER A 14 1.61 38.79 -1.22
CA SER A 14 1.97 38.44 -2.59
C SER A 14 1.22 37.15 -2.94
N ASP A 15 -0.02 37.32 -3.41
CA ASP A 15 -0.77 36.35 -4.19
C ASP A 15 -0.15 36.31 -5.59
N SER A 16 0.29 35.14 -6.03
CA SER A 16 0.78 34.92 -7.39
C SER A 16 -0.11 33.89 -8.05
N ASP A 17 -1.19 34.40 -8.66
CA ASP A 17 -2.07 33.69 -9.58
C ASP A 17 -1.71 34.11 -11.02
N SER A 18 -1.53 33.15 -11.92
CA SER A 18 -1.46 33.40 -13.36
C SER A 18 -1.88 32.16 -14.15
N GLU A 19 -2.84 32.42 -15.02
CA GLU A 19 -3.63 31.47 -15.79
C GLU A 19 -2.93 30.87 -17.03
N ALA A 20 -3.54 29.76 -17.48
CA ALA A 20 -3.78 29.32 -18.87
C ALA A 20 -2.70 29.50 -19.95
N GLU A 21 -2.34 28.40 -20.62
CA GLU A 21 -2.51 28.25 -22.09
C GLU A 21 -2.33 26.79 -22.58
N THR A 22 -3.43 26.27 -23.15
CA THR A 22 -3.67 25.57 -24.42
C THR A 22 -2.69 24.55 -25.08
N LYS A 23 -3.35 23.54 -25.70
CA LYS A 23 -2.94 22.62 -26.81
C LYS A 23 -2.05 21.42 -26.42
N ALA A 24 -2.25 20.18 -26.86
CA ALA A 24 -2.90 19.66 -28.06
C ALA A 24 -3.15 18.12 -27.98
N LYS A 25 -4.15 17.63 -28.75
CA LYS A 25 -4.21 16.32 -29.49
C LYS A 25 -4.14 15.03 -28.64
N ARG A 26 -4.90 13.95 -28.88
CA ARG A 26 -5.80 13.51 -29.94
C ARG A 26 -6.54 12.27 -29.38
N LYS A 27 -7.86 12.21 -29.52
CA LYS A 27 -8.68 11.02 -29.25
C LYS A 27 -8.75 10.11 -30.49
N LYS A 28 -8.96 8.80 -30.21
CA LYS A 28 -9.71 7.76 -30.96
C LYS A 28 -8.86 6.51 -31.32
N PRO A 29 -9.46 5.31 -31.47
CA PRO A 29 -10.20 4.55 -30.44
C PRO A 29 -9.82 3.04 -30.45
N SER A 30 -9.90 2.35 -29.31
CA SER A 30 -9.81 0.89 -29.24
C SER A 30 -11.19 0.25 -29.46
N ALA A 31 -11.25 -0.74 -30.36
CA ALA A 31 -12.40 -1.60 -30.62
C ALA A 31 -12.00 -3.09 -30.38
N PRO A 32 -12.98 -3.97 -30.09
CA PRO A 32 -12.86 -4.98 -29.04
C PRO A 32 -12.54 -6.41 -29.52
N GLU A 33 -11.93 -7.20 -28.65
CA GLU A 33 -11.67 -8.63 -28.83
C GLU A 33 -12.94 -9.49 -28.75
N LYS A 34 -13.00 -10.55 -29.56
CA LYS A 34 -13.92 -11.69 -29.41
C LYS A 34 -13.14 -13.02 -29.41
N PRO A 35 -13.69 -14.07 -28.75
CA PRO A 35 -12.91 -15.14 -28.14
C PRO A 35 -12.83 -16.41 -28.98
N ALA A 36 -11.72 -17.15 -28.87
CA ALA A 36 -11.59 -18.51 -29.40
C ALA A 36 -11.32 -19.53 -28.28
N LYS A 37 -12.03 -20.65 -28.39
CA LYS A 37 -12.25 -21.70 -27.39
C LYS A 37 -11.06 -22.66 -27.23
N ARG A 38 -10.93 -23.17 -26.00
CA ARG A 38 -10.08 -24.30 -25.55
C ARG A 38 -10.42 -25.64 -26.24
N PRO A 39 -9.49 -26.60 -26.24
CA PRO A 39 -9.82 -28.01 -25.99
C PRO A 39 -9.31 -28.52 -24.63
N LYS A 40 -9.93 -29.61 -24.20
CA LYS A 40 -9.93 -30.23 -22.87
C LYS A 40 -8.71 -31.13 -22.60
N GLY A 41 -8.41 -31.28 -21.31
CA GLY A 41 -7.62 -32.33 -20.67
C GLY A 41 -7.24 -31.79 -19.30
N GLY A 42 -7.28 -32.49 -18.18
CA GLY A 42 -7.54 -33.86 -17.81
C GLY A 42 -7.32 -33.89 -16.29
N GLU A 43 -8.07 -34.73 -15.61
CA GLU A 43 -8.18 -34.97 -14.17
C GLU A 43 -6.86 -34.90 -13.36
N SER A 44 -6.87 -34.25 -12.20
CA SER A 44 -6.27 -34.78 -10.96
C SER A 44 -6.50 -33.86 -9.76
N SER A 45 -6.81 -34.50 -8.65
CA SER A 45 -7.27 -33.99 -7.37
C SER A 45 -6.10 -33.58 -6.46
N LYS A 46 -6.12 -32.35 -5.95
CA LYS A 46 -5.43 -31.96 -4.69
C LYS A 46 -6.00 -30.65 -4.11
N PRO A 47 -6.24 -30.54 -2.79
CA PRO A 47 -6.93 -29.40 -2.18
C PRO A 47 -5.97 -28.23 -1.90
N GLY A 48 -6.48 -27.00 -2.02
CA GLY A 48 -5.79 -25.77 -1.62
C GLY A 48 -5.40 -24.83 -2.77
N GLY A 49 -6.38 -24.41 -3.58
CA GLY A 49 -6.16 -23.41 -4.62
C GLY A 49 -6.17 -22.00 -4.04
N SER A 50 -4.99 -21.40 -3.84
CA SER A 50 -4.88 -19.95 -3.81
C SER A 50 -5.21 -19.42 -5.22
N SER A 51 -6.23 -18.58 -5.30
CA SER A 51 -6.66 -17.93 -6.53
C SER A 51 -5.50 -17.16 -7.12
N LYS A 52 -5.14 -17.50 -8.35
CA LYS A 52 -4.18 -16.79 -9.19
C LYS A 52 -4.74 -15.39 -9.49
N GLY A 53 -4.30 -14.40 -8.73
CA GLY A 53 -4.50 -12.97 -8.98
C GLY A 53 -3.38 -12.43 -9.86
N ASN A 54 -3.72 -11.57 -10.80
CA ASN A 54 -2.88 -11.13 -11.91
C ASN A 54 -2.10 -9.85 -11.53
N SER A 55 -0.80 -9.81 -11.88
CA SER A 55 0.08 -8.63 -12.07
C SER A 55 1.06 -8.29 -10.94
N ASN A 56 2.30 -8.84 -11.00
CA ASN A 56 3.60 -8.31 -10.55
C ASN A 56 3.78 -7.60 -9.18
N GLY A 57 2.73 -7.43 -8.37
CA GLY A 57 2.75 -6.74 -7.07
C GLY A 57 2.23 -7.59 -5.91
N ASP A 58 1.55 -8.69 -6.20
CA ASP A 58 0.93 -9.59 -5.21
C ASP A 58 1.86 -10.72 -4.74
N ASP A 59 2.97 -10.98 -5.46
CA ASP A 59 3.83 -12.15 -5.22
C ASP A 59 4.49 -12.14 -3.83
N ASN A 60 4.53 -10.99 -3.16
CA ASN A 60 5.11 -10.82 -1.83
C ASN A 60 4.10 -10.39 -0.76
N MET A 61 2.80 -10.61 -0.97
CA MET A 61 1.74 -10.25 -0.03
C MET A 61 1.14 -11.50 0.62
N PHE A 62 1.29 -11.59 1.93
CA PHE A 62 0.87 -12.72 2.75
C PHE A 62 -0.31 -12.31 3.65
N GLN A 63 -1.46 -12.95 3.46
CA GLN A 63 -2.66 -12.64 4.24
C GLN A 63 -2.59 -13.26 5.64
N ILE A 64 -2.79 -12.44 6.69
CA ILE A 64 -2.83 -12.87 8.10
C ILE A 64 -4.19 -12.60 8.77
N GLY A 65 -5.14 -11.99 8.05
CA GLY A 65 -6.51 -11.75 8.49
C GLY A 65 -7.38 -11.21 7.37
N LYS A 66 -8.67 -10.97 7.63
CA LYS A 66 -9.65 -10.54 6.61
C LYS A 66 -9.18 -9.34 5.78
N MET A 67 -8.62 -8.34 6.44
CA MET A 67 -8.05 -7.14 5.81
C MET A 67 -6.65 -6.83 6.36
N ARG A 68 -5.88 -7.86 6.73
CA ARG A 68 -4.54 -7.69 7.30
C ARG A 68 -3.54 -8.53 6.53
N TYR A 69 -2.45 -7.89 6.14
CA TYR A 69 -1.45 -8.49 5.27
C TYR A 69 -0.04 -8.14 5.76
N VAL A 70 0.87 -9.07 5.56
CA VAL A 70 2.31 -8.86 5.62
C VAL A 70 2.81 -8.74 4.18
N SER A 71 3.55 -7.70 3.83
CA SER A 71 4.11 -7.54 2.49
C SER A 71 5.60 -7.29 2.52
N VAL A 72 6.35 -7.91 1.61
CA VAL A 72 7.79 -7.65 1.45
C VAL A 72 7.99 -6.78 0.22
N ARG A 73 8.54 -5.58 0.40
CA ARG A 73 8.74 -4.61 -0.69
C ARG A 73 10.09 -3.91 -0.59
N ASP A 74 10.62 -3.49 -1.73
CA ASP A 74 11.74 -2.56 -1.78
C ASP A 74 11.20 -1.13 -1.82
N PHE A 75 11.69 -0.28 -0.89
CA PHE A 75 11.40 1.14 -0.89
C PHE A 75 12.71 1.93 -0.75
N LYS A 76 13.06 2.66 -1.82
CA LYS A 76 14.28 3.47 -1.90
C LYS A 76 15.56 2.66 -1.62
N GLY A 77 15.66 1.44 -2.17
CA GLY A 77 16.81 0.56 -2.03
C GLY A 77 16.90 -0.11 -0.66
N LYS A 78 15.79 -0.18 0.07
CA LYS A 78 15.68 -0.83 1.38
C LYS A 78 14.53 -1.81 1.35
N VAL A 79 14.83 -3.06 1.68
CA VAL A 79 13.81 -4.09 1.90
C VAL A 79 13.06 -3.78 3.18
N LEU A 80 11.74 -3.70 3.09
CA LEU A 80 10.83 -3.49 4.20
C LEU A 80 9.79 -4.60 4.23
N ILE A 81 9.50 -5.06 5.45
CA ILE A 81 8.44 -6.01 5.75
C ILE A 81 7.29 -5.21 6.40
N ASP A 82 6.22 -4.97 5.67
CA ASP A 82 5.08 -4.16 6.13
C ASP A 82 3.95 -5.05 6.62
N ILE A 83 3.59 -4.91 7.90
CA ILE A 83 2.45 -5.59 8.54
C ILE A 83 1.34 -4.54 8.70
N ARG A 84 0.27 -4.63 7.90
CA ARG A 84 -0.70 -3.54 7.78
C ARG A 84 -2.14 -4.00 7.58
N GLU A 85 -3.06 -3.21 8.15
CA GLU A 85 -4.49 -3.31 7.89
C GLU A 85 -4.85 -2.51 6.63
N TYR A 86 -5.58 -3.12 5.72
CA TYR A 86 -6.06 -2.53 4.47
C TYR A 86 -7.55 -2.20 4.59
N TRP A 87 -8.02 -1.31 3.73
CA TRP A 87 -9.43 -1.02 3.55
C TRP A 87 -9.78 -1.06 2.07
N MET A 88 -11.04 -1.29 1.74
CA MET A 88 -11.52 -1.30 0.37
C MET A 88 -12.23 0.02 0.09
N ASN A 89 -11.85 0.71 -0.98
CA ASN A 89 -12.54 1.93 -1.41
C ASN A 89 -13.86 1.60 -2.13
N GLN A 90 -14.63 2.64 -2.45
CA GLN A 90 -15.91 2.48 -3.17
C GLN A 90 -15.71 1.86 -4.57
N ASP A 91 -14.51 1.99 -5.14
CA ASP A 91 -14.14 1.41 -6.43
C ASP A 91 -13.72 -0.07 -6.36
N GLY A 92 -13.66 -0.65 -5.15
CA GLY A 92 -13.27 -2.05 -4.94
C GLY A 92 -11.75 -2.30 -4.90
N GLU A 93 -10.92 -1.27 -4.87
CA GLU A 93 -9.47 -1.35 -4.71
C GLU A 93 -9.07 -1.46 -3.24
N MET A 94 -8.10 -2.33 -2.94
CA MET A 94 -7.49 -2.40 -1.61
C MET A 94 -6.45 -1.28 -1.44
N LYS A 95 -6.61 -0.47 -0.39
CA LYS A 95 -5.68 0.58 -0.01
C LYS A 95 -5.07 0.32 1.37
N PRO A 96 -3.77 0.61 1.57
CA PRO A 96 -3.15 0.50 2.87
C PRO A 96 -3.80 1.49 3.86
N GLY A 97 -4.14 1.01 5.06
CA GLY A 97 -4.65 1.84 6.13
C GLY A 97 -3.55 2.48 6.98
N LYS A 98 -3.95 3.38 7.88
CA LYS A 98 -3.05 4.05 8.84
C LYS A 98 -2.50 3.06 9.89
N LYS A 99 -3.24 2.00 10.19
CA LYS A 99 -2.84 0.96 11.15
C LYS A 99 -1.88 -0.03 10.50
N GLY A 100 -0.62 0.02 10.92
CA GLY A 100 0.41 -0.92 10.47
C GLY A 100 1.80 -0.43 10.81
N ILE A 101 2.78 -1.30 10.66
CA ILE A 101 4.19 -1.03 10.89
C ILE A 101 5.03 -1.58 9.73
N SER A 102 6.04 -0.82 9.32
CA SER A 102 7.06 -1.31 8.39
C SER A 102 8.31 -1.65 9.20
N LEU A 103 8.73 -2.90 9.15
CA LEU A 103 9.92 -3.41 9.80
C LEU A 103 11.07 -3.47 8.80
N ASN A 104 12.28 -3.18 9.25
CA ASN A 104 13.48 -3.53 8.49
C ASN A 104 13.80 -5.03 8.67
N PRO A 105 14.75 -5.61 7.89
CA PRO A 105 15.08 -7.03 7.99
C PRO A 105 15.63 -7.43 9.37
N GLU A 106 16.32 -6.53 10.04
CA GLU A 106 16.89 -6.74 11.37
C GLU A 106 15.79 -6.90 12.44
N GLN A 107 14.84 -5.96 12.49
CA GLN A 107 13.67 -6.00 13.37
C GLN A 107 12.80 -7.22 13.07
N TRP A 108 12.66 -7.61 11.81
CA TRP A 108 11.95 -8.84 11.44
C TRP A 108 12.64 -10.09 11.99
N ASN A 109 13.97 -10.14 11.94
CA ASN A 109 14.73 -11.26 12.52
C ASN A 109 14.59 -11.30 14.04
N GLN A 110 14.72 -10.16 14.73
CA GLN A 110 14.49 -10.09 16.18
C GLN A 110 13.08 -10.51 16.58
N LEU A 111 12.07 -10.14 15.79
CA LEU A 111 10.69 -10.58 16.01
C LEU A 111 10.60 -12.11 15.92
N LYS A 112 11.21 -12.72 14.90
CA LYS A 112 11.23 -14.18 14.73
C LYS A 112 11.89 -14.89 15.91
N ASP A 113 13.01 -14.37 16.38
CA ASP A 113 13.76 -14.95 17.50
C ASP A 113 12.93 -14.93 18.80
N GLN A 114 12.07 -13.93 18.96
CA GLN A 114 11.17 -13.78 20.11
C GLN A 114 9.83 -14.53 19.97
N ILE A 115 9.53 -15.16 18.82
CA ILE A 115 8.22 -15.83 18.59
C ILE A 115 7.91 -16.84 19.71
N SER A 116 8.90 -17.65 20.11
CA SER A 116 8.68 -18.67 21.15
C SER A 116 8.27 -18.04 22.49
N GLU A 117 8.91 -16.95 22.88
CA GLU A 117 8.59 -16.24 24.13
C GLU A 117 7.22 -15.56 24.06
N ILE A 118 6.88 -15.00 22.89
CA ILE A 118 5.57 -14.41 22.62
C ILE A 118 4.48 -15.48 22.69
N ASP A 119 4.68 -16.64 22.08
CA ASP A 119 3.72 -17.75 22.08
C ASP A 119 3.47 -18.27 23.51
N ASP A 120 4.51 -18.37 24.33
CA ASP A 120 4.37 -18.75 25.73
C ASP A 120 3.69 -17.67 26.57
N ALA A 121 3.92 -16.39 26.26
CA ALA A 121 3.20 -15.29 26.90
C ALA A 121 1.70 -15.31 26.52
N ILE A 122 1.35 -15.60 25.27
CA ILE A 122 -0.04 -15.71 24.81
C ILE A 122 -0.78 -16.82 25.58
N LYS A 123 -0.14 -17.98 25.81
CA LYS A 123 -0.77 -19.09 26.56
C LYS A 123 -1.01 -18.79 28.04
N ARG A 124 -0.32 -17.80 28.60
CA ARG A 124 -0.45 -17.40 30.01
C ARG A 124 -1.57 -16.38 30.26
N ILE A 125 -2.10 -15.78 29.19
CA ILE A 125 -3.23 -14.83 29.24
C ILE A 125 -4.51 -15.63 28.98
#